data_AF-A0A7X7QGS1-F1
#
_entry.id   AF-A0A7X7QGS1-F1
#
_cell.length_a   1.000
_cell.length_b   1.000
_cell.length_c   1.000
_cell.angle_alpha   90.00
_cell.angle_beta   90.00
_cell.angle_gamma   90.00
#
_symmetry.space_group_name_H-M   'P 1'
#
loop_
_entity.id
_entity.type
_entity.pdbx_description
1 polymer ?
#
loop_
_entity_poly.entity_id
_entity_poly.type
_entity_poly.pdbx_seq_one_letter_code
_entity_poly.pdbx_strand_id
1 'polypeptide(L)'
;MLKVLFLCNIEFDYVVMVCDNARQSCPIFRGKVGFVHVGFDDPPRLEASVRTEEERLAAYRQVRDEIKTFVEMLPDFFDSMQE
;
A
#
# COMPACT_ATOMS: atom_id res chain seq x y z
N MET A 1 13.90 9.66 9.20
CA MET A 1 13.13 9.57 10.46
C MET A 1 12.26 10.80 10.75
N LEU A 2 12.71 12.04 10.52
CA LEU A 2 11.90 13.24 10.84
C LEU A 2 10.61 13.44 10.00
N LYS A 3 10.49 12.85 8.80
CA LYS A 3 9.36 13.12 7.88
C LYS A 3 8.03 12.47 8.27
N VAL A 4 8.04 11.37 9.04
CA VAL A 4 6.82 10.59 9.34
C VAL A 4 6.04 11.18 10.53
N LEU A 5 6.71 11.90 11.44
CA LEU A 5 6.09 12.44 12.66
C LEU A 5 4.97 13.47 12.37
N PHE A 6 5.04 14.17 11.23
CA PHE A 6 4.01 15.13 10.82
C PHE A 6 2.66 14.46 10.51
N LEU A 7 2.68 13.19 10.07
CA LEU A 7 1.48 12.46 9.69
C LEU A 7 0.58 12.15 10.91
N CYS A 8 1.15 12.05 12.11
CA CYS A 8 0.40 11.76 13.35
C CYS A 8 -0.63 12.84 13.73
N ASN A 9 -0.53 14.04 13.15
CA ASN A 9 -1.45 15.16 13.40
C ASN A 9 -2.49 15.32 12.28
N ILE A 10 -2.45 14.50 11.24
CA ILE A 10 -3.46 14.48 10.18
C ILE A 10 -4.52 13.46 10.59
N GLU A 11 -5.79 13.86 10.50
CA GLU A 11 -6.92 12.94 10.69
C GLU A 11 -7.14 12.15 9.40
N PHE A 12 -7.08 10.83 9.51
CA PHE A 12 -7.35 9.91 8.41
C PHE A 12 -8.54 9.03 8.78
N ASP A 13 -9.48 8.87 7.85
CA ASP A 13 -10.52 7.87 7.99
C ASP A 13 -9.93 6.45 7.87
N TYR A 14 -9.00 6.29 6.91
CA TYR A 14 -8.36 5.01 6.62
C TYR A 14 -6.87 5.15 6.31
N VAL A 15 -6.09 4.15 6.72
CA VAL A 15 -4.68 3.97 6.38
C VAL A 15 -4.50 2.59 5.76
N VAL A 16 -4.15 2.56 4.48
CA VAL A 16 -3.86 1.32 3.74
C VAL A 16 -2.35 1.08 3.70
N MET A 17 -1.91 -0.03 4.27
CA MET A 17 -0.52 -0.47 4.31
C MET A 17 -0.32 -1.51 3.21
N VAL A 18 0.57 -1.20 2.26
CA VAL A 18 0.73 -1.94 0.99
C VAL A 18 1.74 -3.09 1.03
N CYS A 19 2.47 -3.23 2.14
CA CYS A 19 3.43 -4.31 2.37
C CYS A 19 3.75 -4.44 3.85
N ASP A 20 4.38 -5.55 4.25
CA ASP A 20 4.74 -5.80 5.65
C ASP A 20 5.68 -4.74 6.22
N ASN A 21 6.64 -4.26 5.41
CA ASN A 21 7.55 -3.19 5.84
C ASN A 21 6.80 -1.89 6.13
N ALA A 22 5.79 -1.55 5.31
CA ALA A 22 4.93 -0.39 5.55
C ALA A 22 4.10 -0.58 6.82
N ARG A 23 3.58 -1.80 7.06
CA ARG A 23 2.82 -2.13 8.28
C ARG A 23 3.66 -1.98 9.54
N GLN A 24 4.92 -2.43 9.52
CA GLN A 24 5.82 -2.36 10.67
C GLN A 24 6.31 -0.92 10.94
N SER A 25 6.50 -0.13 9.89
CA SER A 25 6.99 1.25 9.98
C SER A 25 5.87 2.28 10.17
N CYS A 26 4.61 1.84 10.13
CA CYS A 26 3.44 2.72 10.20
C CYS A 26 3.37 3.40 11.58
N PRO A 27 3.28 4.74 11.66
CA PRO A 27 3.14 5.41 12.93
C PRO A 27 1.75 5.19 13.54
N ILE A 28 1.63 5.50 14.83
CA ILE A 28 0.34 5.56 15.50
C ILE A 28 -0.35 6.88 15.14
N PHE A 29 -1.62 6.82 14.76
CA PHE A 29 -2.45 7.98 14.46
C PHE A 29 -3.40 8.29 15.62
N ARG A 30 -3.76 9.57 15.80
CA ARG A 30 -4.76 9.98 16.79
C ARG A 30 -6.16 9.87 16.18
N GLY A 31 -7.16 9.55 17.01
CA GLY A 31 -8.54 9.41 16.58
C GLY A 31 -8.90 7.99 16.13
N LYS A 32 -10.10 7.83 15.56
CA LYS A 32 -10.58 6.55 15.05
C LYS A 32 -10.14 6.40 13.59
N VAL A 33 -9.12 5.59 13.37
CA VAL A 33 -8.56 5.32 12.03
C VAL A 33 -8.77 3.85 11.68
N GLY A 34 -9.32 3.57 10.50
CA GLY A 34 -9.40 2.22 9.95
C GLY A 34 -8.06 1.79 9.36
N PHE A 35 -7.47 0.70 9.83
CA PHE A 35 -6.23 0.17 9.27
C PHE A 35 -6.52 -1.01 8.36
N VAL A 36 -6.03 -0.94 7.13
CA VAL A 36 -6.13 -2.01 6.14
C VAL A 36 -4.72 -2.43 5.75
N HIS A 37 -4.48 -3.73 5.67
CA HIS A 37 -3.21 -4.26 5.16
C HIS A 37 -3.46 -5.12 3.93
N VAL A 38 -2.81 -4.76 2.83
CA VAL A 38 -2.86 -5.50 1.57
C VAL A 38 -1.43 -5.63 1.09
N GLY A 39 -0.95 -6.87 0.92
CA GLY A 39 0.43 -7.11 0.51
C GLY A 39 0.55 -7.15 -1.01
N PHE A 40 1.35 -6.26 -1.57
CA PHE A 40 1.81 -6.34 -2.96
C PHE A 40 3.28 -6.76 -3.00
N ASP A 41 3.68 -7.42 -4.08
CA ASP A 41 5.09 -7.71 -4.32
C ASP A 41 5.89 -6.42 -4.58
N ASP A 42 7.16 -6.44 -4.19
CA ASP A 42 8.09 -5.32 -4.41
C ASP A 42 8.70 -5.45 -5.83
N PRO A 43 8.42 -4.53 -6.78
CA PRO A 43 8.92 -4.65 -8.15
C PRO A 43 10.46 -4.77 -8.25
N PRO A 44 11.28 -3.98 -7.50
CA PRO A 44 12.72 -4.19 -7.36
C PRO A 44 13.14 -5.63 -7.04
N ARG A 45 12.38 -6.33 -6.19
CA ARG A 45 12.65 -7.73 -5.83
C ARG A 45 12.31 -8.67 -6.97
N LEU A 46 11.19 -8.44 -7.66
CA LEU A 46 10.77 -9.24 -8.81
C LEU A 46 11.73 -9.07 -10.00
N GLU A 47 12.23 -7.85 -10.23
CA GLU A 47 13.12 -7.58 -11.35
C GLU A 47 14.58 -8.00 -11.10
N ALA A 48 14.94 -8.38 -9.86
CA ALA A 48 16.33 -8.67 -9.49
C ALA A 48 16.95 -9.83 -10.28
N SER A 49 16.13 -10.73 -10.83
CA SER A 49 16.57 -11.90 -11.59
C SER A 49 16.50 -11.73 -13.11
N VAL A 50 15.91 -10.64 -13.61
CA VAL A 50 15.73 -10.40 -15.05
C VAL A 50 16.85 -9.52 -15.60
N ARG A 51 17.09 -9.61 -16.93
CA ARG A 51 18.26 -8.99 -17.56
C ARG A 51 17.91 -7.89 -18.55
N THR A 52 16.68 -7.86 -19.03
CA THR A 52 16.24 -6.91 -20.05
C THR A 52 15.34 -5.84 -19.45
N GLU A 53 15.40 -4.63 -20.00
CA GLU A 53 14.56 -3.51 -19.56
C GLU A 53 13.06 -3.83 -19.68
N GLU A 54 12.66 -4.58 -20.71
CA GLU A 54 11.25 -4.92 -20.90
C GLU A 54 10.72 -5.88 -19.83
N GLU A 55 11.51 -6.87 -19.43
CA GLU A 55 11.17 -7.77 -18.32
C GLU A 55 11.14 -7.02 -16.98
N ARG A 56 12.05 -6.06 -16.79
CA ARG A 56 12.06 -5.18 -15.61
C ARG A 56 10.76 -4.38 -15.54
N LEU A 57 10.39 -3.71 -16.63
CA LEU A 57 9.16 -2.94 -16.73
C LEU A 57 7.90 -3.81 -16.56
N ALA A 58 7.94 -5.07 -17.01
CA ALA A 58 6.83 -6.00 -16.81
C ALA A 58 6.53 -6.22 -15.32
N ALA A 59 7.55 -6.34 -14.46
CA ALA A 59 7.36 -6.48 -13.01
C ALA A 59 6.64 -5.27 -12.39
N TYR A 60 7.02 -4.05 -12.78
CA TYR A 60 6.35 -2.83 -12.32
C TYR A 60 4.90 -2.73 -12.82
N ARG A 61 4.67 -3.09 -14.10
CA ARG A 61 3.31 -3.07 -14.68
C ARG A 61 2.40 -4.07 -13.99
N GLN A 62 2.90 -5.26 -13.67
CA GLN A 62 2.14 -6.27 -12.92
C GLN A 62 1.67 -5.71 -11.57
N VAL A 63 2.60 -5.23 -10.73
CA VAL A 63 2.25 -4.71 -9.39
C VAL A 63 1.33 -3.49 -9.49
N ARG A 64 1.54 -2.62 -10.48
CA ARG A 64 0.63 -1.49 -10.76
C ARG A 64 -0.79 -1.98 -11.06
N ASP A 65 -0.95 -3.03 -11.86
CA ASP A 65 -2.26 -3.53 -12.27
C ASP A 65 -2.97 -4.25 -11.11
N GLU A 66 -2.23 -4.90 -10.22
CA GLU A 66 -2.73 -5.43 -8.95
C GLU A 66 -3.23 -4.29 -8.04
N ILE A 67 -2.44 -3.23 -7.87
CA ILE A 67 -2.83 -2.04 -7.09
C ILE A 67 -4.07 -1.38 -7.70
N LYS A 68 -4.12 -1.26 -9.03
CA LYS A 68 -5.28 -0.69 -9.74
C LYS A 68 -6.54 -1.49 -9.42
N THR A 69 -6.47 -2.81 -9.54
CA THR A 69 -7.60 -3.70 -9.24
C THR A 69 -8.06 -3.51 -7.80
N PHE A 70 -7.14 -3.44 -6.85
CA PHE A 70 -7.48 -3.18 -5.45
C PHE A 70 -8.17 -1.82 -5.25
N VAL A 71 -7.64 -0.75 -5.87
CA VAL A 71 -8.22 0.60 -5.77
C VAL A 71 -9.62 0.66 -6.36
N GLU A 72 -9.87 -0.04 -7.47
CA GLU A 72 -11.20 -0.13 -8.09
C GLU A 72 -12.22 -0.83 -7.17
N MET A 73 -11.77 -1.73 -6.29
CA MET A 73 -12.61 -2.43 -5.30
C MET A 73 -12.78 -1.68 -3.97
N LEU A 74 -12.08 -0.56 -3.76
CA LEU A 74 -12.13 0.19 -2.48
C LEU A 74 -13.53 0.68 -2.08
N PRO A 75 -14.38 1.20 -2.99
CA PRO A 75 -15.72 1.65 -2.61
C PRO A 75 -16.53 0.55 -1.92
N ASP A 76 -16.59 -0.63 -2.54
CA ASP A 76 -17.31 -1.80 -2.00
C ASP A 76 -16.67 -2.29 -0.69
N PHE A 77 -15.33 -2.22 -0.59
CA PHE A 77 -14.60 -2.62 0.60
C PHE A 77 -14.96 -1.75 1.81
N PHE A 78 -15.04 -0.42 1.64
CA PHE A 78 -15.39 0.48 2.73
C PHE A 78 -16.86 0.40 3.14
N ASP A 79 -17.76 0.17 2.18
CA ASP A 79 -19.18 -0.04 2.47
C ASP A 79 -19.39 -1.29 3.35
N SER A 80 -18.62 -2.36 3.10
CA SER A 80 -18.70 -3.61 3.88
C SER A 80 -18.09 -3.53 5.30
N MET A 81 -17.35 -2.46 5.62
CA MET A 81 -16.68 -2.27 6.90
C MET A 81 -17.45 -1.35 7.88
N GLN A 82 -18.63 -0.84 7.49
CA GLN A 82 -19.45 0.05 8.29
C GLN A 82 -20.64 -0.62 9.03
N GLU A 83 -20.78 -1.95 8.97
CA GLU A 83 -21.66 -2.76 9.84
C GLU A 83 -20.94 -3.26 11.10
#